data_AF-A0A225X1T4-F1
#
_entry.id   AF-A0A225X1T4-F1
#
_cell.length_a   1.000
_cell.length_b   1.000
_cell.length_c   1.000
_cell.angle_alpha   90.00
_cell.angle_beta   90.00
_cell.angle_gamma   90.00
#
_symmetry.space_group_name_H-M   'P 1'
#
loop_
_entity.id
_entity.type
_entity.pdbx_description
1 polymer ?
#
loop_
_entity_poly.entity_id
_entity_poly.type
_entity_poly.pdbx_seq_one_letter_code
_entity_poly.pdbx_strand_id
1 'polypeptide(L)'
;MFDDYVMEKIEAGDEYPVIVAENSTPAEMATRAVAWALERRSDDYVKLALQLTNLRGEDLTTHANYKYYEMFLIVTKQVKS
;
A
#
# COMPACT_ATOMS: atom_id res chain seq x y z
N MET A 1 11.52 -3.73 -9.52
CA MET A 1 10.19 -4.35 -9.38
C MET A 1 9.13 -3.40 -9.96
N PHE A 2 7.89 -3.84 -10.17
CA PHE A 2 6.80 -2.93 -10.57
C PHE A 2 6.65 -1.76 -9.59
N ASP A 3 6.69 -2.02 -8.27
CA ASP A 3 6.60 -0.98 -7.24
C ASP A 3 7.77 0.01 -7.27
N ASP A 4 9.00 -0.44 -7.56
CA ASP A 4 10.15 0.47 -7.70
C ASP A 4 10.00 1.41 -8.89
N TYR A 5 9.49 0.89 -10.01
CA TYR A 5 9.20 1.68 -11.21
C TYR A 5 8.14 2.75 -10.94
N VAL A 6 7.10 2.41 -10.18
CA VAL A 6 6.07 3.37 -9.76
C VAL A 6 6.68 4.45 -8.88
N MET A 7 7.51 4.10 -7.90
CA MET A 7 8.13 5.09 -7.02
C MET A 7 9.04 6.06 -7.78
N GLU A 8 9.84 5.56 -8.74
CA GLU A 8 10.65 6.40 -9.62
C GLU A 8 9.79 7.45 -10.35
N LYS A 9 8.59 7.05 -10.81
CA LYS A 9 7.64 7.96 -11.46
C LYS A 9 7.04 8.98 -10.51
N ILE A 10 6.67 8.55 -9.30
CA ILE A 10 6.18 9.46 -8.25
C ILE A 10 7.24 10.50 -7.90
N GLU A 11 8.51 10.09 -7.74
CA GLU A 11 9.63 10.98 -7.44
C GLU A 11 9.94 11.95 -8.59
N ALA A 12 9.81 11.49 -9.83
CA ALA A 12 9.95 12.35 -11.01
C ALA A 12 8.79 13.35 -11.19
N GLY A 13 7.68 13.17 -10.47
CA GLY A 13 6.45 13.94 -10.67
C GLY A 13 5.72 13.59 -11.96
N ASP A 14 6.00 12.42 -12.53
CA ASP A 14 5.38 11.90 -13.75
C ASP A 14 4.05 11.19 -13.45
N GLU A 15 3.25 10.97 -14.50
CA GLU A 15 2.15 10.01 -14.44
C GLU A 15 2.68 8.60 -14.13
N TYR A 16 2.03 7.93 -13.18
CA TYR A 16 2.37 6.58 -12.77
C TYR A 16 1.21 5.61 -13.06
N PRO A 17 1.50 4.33 -13.33
CA PRO A 17 0.45 3.35 -13.59
C PRO A 17 -0.34 3.05 -12.30
N VAL A 18 -1.58 2.59 -12.47
CA VAL A 18 -2.43 2.15 -11.37
C VAL A 18 -1.70 1.06 -10.57
N ILE A 19 -1.45 1.32 -9.28
CA ILE A 19 -0.67 0.42 -8.42
C ILE A 19 -1.48 -0.85 -8.15
N VAL A 20 -2.69 -0.69 -7.63
CA VAL A 20 -3.68 -1.76 -7.36
C VAL A 20 -4.86 -1.58 -8.30
N ALA A 21 -5.17 -2.61 -9.09
CA ALA A 21 -6.35 -2.60 -9.94
C ALA A 21 -7.62 -2.69 -9.09
N GLU A 22 -8.69 -2.03 -9.52
CA GLU A 22 -9.97 -2.00 -8.79
C GLU A 22 -10.56 -3.41 -8.54
N ASN A 23 -10.27 -4.36 -9.42
CA ASN A 23 -10.74 -5.75 -9.34
C ASN A 23 -9.72 -6.73 -8.75
N SER A 24 -8.66 -6.25 -8.08
CA SER A 24 -7.70 -7.12 -7.40
C SER A 24 -8.40 -7.96 -6.33
N THR A 25 -8.08 -9.26 -6.30
CA THR A 25 -8.68 -10.19 -5.35
C THR A 25 -8.18 -9.94 -3.92
N PRO A 26 -8.95 -10.30 -2.89
CA PRO A 26 -8.51 -10.16 -1.51
C PRO A 26 -7.17 -10.85 -1.19
N ALA A 27 -6.88 -11.97 -1.85
CA ALA A 27 -5.63 -12.72 -1.68
C ALA A 27 -4.42 -12.01 -2.30
N GLU A 28 -4.57 -11.40 -3.47
CA GLU A 28 -3.52 -10.59 -4.09
C GLU A 28 -3.19 -9.37 -3.23
N MET A 29 -4.22 -8.70 -2.71
CA MET A 29 -4.06 -7.55 -1.82
C MET A 29 -3.32 -7.90 -0.53
N ALA A 30 -3.68 -9.03 0.10
CA ALA A 30 -2.98 -9.53 1.28
C ALA A 30 -1.52 -9.89 0.97
N THR A 31 -1.28 -10.58 -0.15
CA THR A 31 0.08 -10.94 -0.60
C THR A 31 0.93 -9.69 -0.82
N ARG A 32 0.36 -8.67 -1.44
CA ARG A 32 1.06 -7.41 -1.70
C ARG A 32 1.33 -6.61 -0.41
N ALA A 33 0.39 -6.59 0.53
CA ALA A 33 0.60 -5.97 1.85
C ALA A 33 1.79 -6.59 2.61
N VAL A 34 1.93 -7.92 2.54
CA VAL A 34 3.09 -8.63 3.10
C VAL A 34 4.36 -8.26 2.35
N ALA A 35 4.35 -8.26 1.02
CA ALA A 35 5.52 -7.89 0.21
C ALA A 35 6.01 -6.48 0.51
N TRP A 36 5.11 -5.49 0.58
CA TRP A 36 5.46 -4.11 0.93
C TRP A 36 6.10 -4.01 2.32
N ALA A 37 5.66 -4.80 3.29
CA ALA A 37 6.25 -4.83 4.62
C ALA A 37 7.67 -5.42 4.61
N LEU A 38 7.88 -6.52 3.87
CA LEU A 38 9.20 -7.15 3.71
C LEU A 38 10.20 -6.23 3.01
N GLU A 39 9.73 -5.47 2.02
CA GLU A 39 10.51 -4.49 1.26
C GLU A 39 10.64 -3.14 1.98
N ARG A 40 10.06 -3.00 3.18
CA ARG A 40 10.10 -1.78 4.00
C ARG A 40 9.59 -0.54 3.24
N ARG A 41 8.53 -0.71 2.45
CA ARG A 41 7.86 0.41 1.78
C ARG A 41 7.36 1.43 2.79
N SER A 42 7.27 2.70 2.39
CA SER A 42 6.80 3.78 3.25
C SER A 42 5.29 3.70 3.47
N ASP A 43 4.84 4.21 4.61
CA ASP A 43 3.40 4.36 4.90
C ASP A 43 2.65 5.15 3.83
N ASP A 44 3.28 6.20 3.29
CA ASP A 44 2.67 7.05 2.28
C ASP A 44 2.47 6.30 0.95
N TYR A 45 3.47 5.51 0.53
CA TYR A 45 3.35 4.69 -0.67
C TYR A 45 2.22 3.65 -0.53
N VAL A 46 2.17 2.95 0.60
CA VAL A 46 1.16 1.93 0.83
C VAL A 46 -0.24 2.54 0.92
N LYS A 47 -0.40 3.69 1.56
CA LYS A 47 -1.68 4.42 1.57
C LYS A 47 -2.10 4.87 0.18
N LEU A 48 -1.16 5.34 -0.63
CA LEU A 48 -1.42 5.70 -2.02
C LEU A 48 -1.91 4.49 -2.82
N ALA A 49 -1.20 3.36 -2.72
CA ALA A 49 -1.56 2.13 -3.40
C ALA A 49 -2.95 1.60 -3.01
N LEU A 50 -3.34 1.79 -1.74
CA LEU A 50 -4.62 1.34 -1.19
C LEU A 50 -5.75 2.37 -1.33
N GLN A 51 -5.50 3.51 -1.99
CA GLN A 51 -6.44 4.62 -2.14
C GLN A 51 -6.90 5.21 -0.79
N LEU A 52 -6.03 5.15 0.21
CA LEU A 52 -6.26 5.69 1.55
C LEU A 52 -5.66 7.09 1.74
N THR A 53 -5.06 7.65 0.69
CA THR A 53 -4.49 9.00 0.71
C THR A 53 -5.55 10.01 1.12
N ASN A 54 -5.19 10.92 2.03
CA ASN A 54 -6.06 11.96 2.59
C ASN A 54 -7.24 11.49 3.44
N LEU A 55 -7.50 10.18 3.58
CA LEU A 55 -8.49 9.67 4.53
C LEU A 55 -7.95 9.78 5.96
N ARG A 56 -8.83 10.14 6.90
CA ARG A 56 -8.49 10.30 8.33
C ARG A 56 -9.64 9.85 9.21
N GLY A 57 -9.32 9.52 10.47
CA GLY A 57 -10.32 9.14 11.45
C GLY A 57 -11.20 7.99 10.97
N GLU A 58 -12.51 8.16 11.10
CA GLU A 58 -13.51 7.14 10.73
C GLU A 58 -13.48 6.79 9.24
N ASP A 59 -13.31 7.78 8.35
CA ASP A 59 -13.23 7.57 6.90
C ASP A 59 -12.07 6.64 6.52
N LEU A 60 -10.95 6.74 7.25
CA LEU A 60 -9.80 5.87 7.04
C LEU A 60 -10.10 4.46 7.55
N THR A 61 -10.57 4.34 8.80
CA THR A 61 -10.71 3.03 9.47
C THR A 61 -11.86 2.18 8.94
N THR A 62 -12.87 2.81 8.33
CA THR A 62 -14.03 2.12 7.75
C THR A 62 -13.86 1.77 6.27
N HIS A 63 -12.81 2.28 5.61
CA HIS A 63 -12.54 2.01 4.21
C HIS A 63 -12.21 0.52 3.98
N ALA A 64 -12.75 -0.06 2.89
CA ALA A 64 -12.61 -1.50 2.61
C ALA A 64 -11.15 -1.98 2.50
N ASN A 65 -10.26 -1.09 2.04
CA ASN A 65 -8.82 -1.39 1.90
C ASN A 65 -8.01 -1.20 3.18
N TYR A 66 -8.59 -0.62 4.24
CA TYR A 66 -7.87 -0.35 5.49
C TYR A 66 -7.30 -1.62 6.13
N LYS A 67 -8.03 -2.74 6.05
CA LYS A 67 -7.58 -4.05 6.54
C LYS A 67 -6.24 -4.53 5.95
N TYR A 68 -5.91 -4.11 4.72
CA TYR A 68 -4.63 -4.45 4.09
C TYR A 68 -3.50 -3.54 4.58
N TYR A 69 -3.81 -2.29 4.89
CA TYR A 69 -2.88 -1.39 5.55
C TYR A 69 -2.56 -1.87 6.98
N GLU A 70 -3.55 -2.36 7.73
CA GLU A 70 -3.32 -2.98 9.04
C GLU A 70 -2.41 -4.21 8.95
N MET A 71 -2.63 -5.07 7.93
CA MET A 71 -1.75 -6.22 7.68
C MET A 71 -0.31 -5.77 7.40
N PHE A 72 -0.11 -4.76 6.56
CA PHE A 72 1.20 -4.16 6.30
C PHE A 72 1.87 -3.68 7.60
N LEU A 73 1.14 -2.98 8.48
CA LEU A 73 1.68 -2.48 9.76
C LEU A 73 2.08 -3.62 10.71
N ILE A 74 1.25 -4.67 10.81
CA ILE A 74 1.53 -5.85 11.65
C ILE A 74 2.82 -6.53 11.19
N VAL A 75 2.95 -6.82 9.89
CA VAL A 75 4.14 -7.50 9.35
C VAL A 75 5.36 -6.60 9.46
N THR A 76 5.24 -5.30 9.18
CA THR A 76 6.34 -4.34 9.32
C THR A 76 6.90 -4.31 10.74
N LYS A 77 6.03 -4.40 11.75
CA LYS A 77 6.44 -4.49 13.16
C LYS A 77 7.21 -5.78 13.46
N GLN A 78 6.84 -6.90 12.85
CA GLN A 78 7.52 -8.18 13.02
C GLN A 78 8.89 -8.22 12.32
N VAL A 79 9.01 -7.60 11.14
CA VAL A 79 10.27 -7.55 10.36
C VAL A 79 11.30 -6.59 10.97
N LYS A 80 10.86 -5.61 11.76
CA LYS A 80 11.73 -4.68 12.49
C LYS A 80 12.20 -5.21 13.85
N SER A 81 11.66 -6.34 14.31
CA SER A 81 12.04 -7.03 15.55
C SER A 81 13.28 -7.91 15.35
#